data_AF-R9JZU4-F1
#
_entry.id   AF-R9JZU4-F1
#
_cell.length_a   1.000
_cell.length_b   1.000
_cell.length_c   1.000
_cell.angle_alpha   90.00
_cell.angle_beta   90.00
_cell.angle_gamma   90.00
#
_symmetry.space_group_name_H-M   'P 1'
#
loop_
_entity.id
_entity.type
_entity.pdbx_description
1 polymer ?
#
loop_
_entity_poly.entity_id
_entity_poly.type
_entity_poly.pdbx_seq_one_letter_code
_entity_poly.pdbx_strand_id
1 'polypeptide(L)'
;MTDFKRVFVDTSPIIYYLENSALYRDKIKHFFEMCLDNNIEIVTSTITVEEYLVFPYASGRMEFADNFKRFIAYMNIQVIEIDCEIAEQAAKIRGKFKHFKAMDSLQIAAAKVSKCDMFFTNDKQLKQEKELPCMTMDDL
;
A
#
# COMPACT_ATOMS: atom_id res chain seq x y z
N MET A 1 -17.33 0.84 12.40
CA MET A 1 -16.47 2.03 12.49
C MET A 1 -15.07 1.52 12.27
N THR A 2 -14.42 1.92 11.20
CA THR A 2 -13.00 1.62 10.98
C THR A 2 -12.19 2.58 11.86
N ASP A 3 -11.36 2.03 12.76
CA ASP A 3 -10.64 2.80 13.80
C ASP A 3 -9.41 3.57 13.28
N PHE A 4 -9.25 3.72 11.96
CA PHE A 4 -8.11 4.42 11.36
C PHE A 4 -8.55 5.64 10.55
N LYS A 5 -7.71 6.68 10.58
CA LYS A 5 -7.88 7.92 9.79
C LYS A 5 -6.87 8.02 8.66
N ARG A 6 -5.78 7.26 8.74
CA ARG A 6 -4.72 7.25 7.74
C ARG A 6 -4.23 5.83 7.48
N VAL A 7 -4.35 5.38 6.24
CA VAL A 7 -4.01 4.01 5.84
C VAL A 7 -2.91 4.03 4.79
N PHE A 8 -1.87 3.23 5.04
CA PHE A 8 -0.87 2.94 4.03
C PHE A 8 -1.34 1.76 3.19
N VAL A 9 -1.35 1.91 1.87
CA VAL A 9 -1.74 0.86 0.93
C VAL A 9 -0.52 0.41 0.14
N ASP A 10 -0.17 -0.85 0.34
CA ASP A 10 0.86 -1.57 -0.39
C ASP A 10 0.45 -1.79 -1.86
N THR A 11 1.38 -2.26 -2.69
CA THR A 11 1.16 -2.43 -4.13
C THR A 11 0.08 -3.46 -4.42
N SER A 12 0.02 -4.53 -3.64
CA SER A 12 -0.88 -5.65 -3.90
C SER A 12 -2.35 -5.22 -3.96
N PRO A 13 -2.98 -4.58 -2.94
CA PRO A 13 -4.36 -4.11 -3.06
C PRO A 13 -4.66 -3.21 -4.27
N ILE A 14 -3.71 -2.35 -4.67
CA ILE A 14 -3.88 -1.45 -5.82
C ILE A 14 -3.95 -2.24 -7.12
N ILE A 15 -3.07 -3.23 -7.31
CA ILE A 15 -3.09 -4.13 -8.47
C ILE A 15 -4.44 -4.85 -8.56
N TYR A 16 -4.90 -5.47 -7.46
CA TYR A 16 -6.17 -6.20 -7.45
C TYR A 16 -7.37 -5.31 -7.78
N TYR A 17 -7.35 -4.04 -7.35
CA TYR A 17 -8.39 -3.06 -7.66
C TYR A 17 -8.39 -2.65 -9.13
N LEU A 18 -7.24 -2.20 -9.66
CA LEU A 18 -7.15 -1.62 -11.00
C LEU A 18 -7.23 -2.67 -12.11
N GLU A 19 -6.73 -3.88 -11.88
CA GLU A 19 -6.73 -4.96 -12.87
C GLU A 19 -8.01 -5.82 -12.83
N ASN A 20 -9.01 -5.44 -12.04
CA ASN A 20 -10.32 -6.12 -11.93
C ASN A 20 -10.22 -7.63 -11.64
N SER A 21 -9.40 -8.01 -10.66
CA SER A 21 -9.33 -9.41 -10.22
C SER A 21 -10.66 -9.84 -9.57
N ALA A 22 -11.33 -10.83 -10.19
CA ALA A 22 -12.71 -11.21 -9.86
C ALA A 22 -12.94 -11.60 -8.39
N LEU A 23 -11.91 -12.10 -7.69
CA LEU A 23 -12.07 -12.63 -6.32
C LEU A 23 -12.21 -11.53 -5.25
N TYR A 24 -11.58 -10.35 -5.46
CA TYR A 24 -11.48 -9.30 -4.44
C TYR A 24 -12.02 -7.94 -4.88
N ARG A 25 -12.49 -7.83 -6.13
CA ARG A 25 -12.92 -6.56 -6.74
C ARG A 25 -13.90 -5.78 -5.87
N ASP A 26 -14.99 -6.41 -5.45
CA ASP A 26 -16.05 -5.69 -4.74
C ASP A 26 -15.63 -5.28 -3.33
N LYS A 27 -14.84 -6.11 -2.64
CA LYS A 27 -14.31 -5.81 -1.32
C LYS A 27 -13.33 -4.64 -1.34
N ILE A 28 -12.37 -4.66 -2.25
CA ILE A 28 -11.37 -3.59 -2.35
C ILE A 28 -12.00 -2.29 -2.88
N LYS A 29 -12.96 -2.42 -3.80
CA LYS A 29 -13.75 -1.28 -4.24
C LYS A 29 -14.50 -0.64 -3.07
N HIS A 30 -15.19 -1.43 -2.26
CA HIS A 30 -15.88 -0.93 -1.07
C HIS A 30 -14.91 -0.30 -0.07
N PHE A 31 -13.70 -0.85 0.08
CA PHE A 31 -12.65 -0.24 0.91
C PHE A 31 -12.28 1.17 0.42
N PHE A 32 -12.00 1.35 -0.87
CA PHE A 32 -11.66 2.67 -1.40
C PHE A 32 -12.84 3.65 -1.35
N GLU A 33 -14.06 3.20 -1.62
CA GLU A 33 -15.28 4.00 -1.45
C GLU A 33 -15.46 4.43 0.02
N MET A 34 -15.30 3.50 0.96
CA MET A 34 -15.35 3.78 2.40
C MET A 34 -14.28 4.81 2.80
N CYS A 35 -13.07 4.74 2.24
CA CYS A 35 -12.03 5.73 2.51
C CYS A 35 -12.45 7.13 2.04
N LEU A 36 -13.06 7.25 0.85
CA LEU A 36 -13.58 8.52 0.34
C LEU A 36 -14.72 9.05 1.22
N ASP A 37 -15.72 8.22 1.51
CA ASP A 37 -16.91 8.60 2.26
C ASP A 37 -16.59 9.07 3.69
N ASN A 38 -15.54 8.50 4.29
CA ASN A 38 -15.12 8.80 5.65
C ASN A 38 -13.92 9.76 5.74
N ASN A 39 -13.46 10.32 4.61
CA ASN A 39 -12.26 11.16 4.52
C ASN A 39 -11.02 10.52 5.17
N ILE A 40 -10.81 9.23 4.93
CA ILE A 40 -9.60 8.52 5.35
C ILE A 40 -8.48 8.87 4.38
N GLU A 41 -7.35 9.32 4.91
CA GLU A 41 -6.16 9.64 4.13
C GLU A 41 -5.49 8.35 3.65
N ILE A 42 -5.30 8.24 2.34
CA ILE A 42 -4.62 7.10 1.72
C ILE A 42 -3.18 7.50 1.41
N VAL A 43 -2.25 6.66 1.85
CA VAL A 43 -0.81 6.85 1.68
C VAL A 43 -0.24 5.63 0.96
N THR A 44 0.76 5.83 0.11
CA THR A 44 1.59 4.77 -0.44
C THR A 44 3.02 5.27 -0.57
N SER A 45 3.94 4.56 -1.23
CA SER A 45 5.30 5.03 -1.46
C SER A 45 5.72 4.98 -2.92
N THR A 46 6.87 5.59 -3.22
CA THR A 46 7.51 5.49 -4.54
C THR A 46 7.85 4.04 -4.91
N ILE A 47 7.96 3.13 -3.92
CA ILE A 47 8.10 1.69 -4.19
C ILE A 47 6.87 1.15 -4.89
N THR A 48 5.67 1.49 -4.42
CA THR A 48 4.43 1.05 -5.08
C THR A 48 4.27 1.61 -6.48
N VAL A 49 4.74 2.85 -6.70
CA VAL A 49 4.80 3.44 -8.04
C VAL A 49 5.74 2.63 -8.95
N GLU A 50 6.92 2.26 -8.47
CA GLU A 50 7.87 1.44 -9.21
C GLU A 50 7.29 0.05 -9.51
N GLU A 51 6.87 -0.69 -8.48
CA GLU A 51 6.36 -2.05 -8.59
C GLU A 51 5.14 -2.14 -9.52
N TYR A 52 4.20 -1.21 -9.43
CA TYR A 52 3.03 -1.20 -10.31
C TYR A 52 3.42 -0.92 -11.77
N LEU A 53 4.33 0.02 -12.02
CA LEU A 53 4.64 0.48 -13.37
C LEU A 53 5.57 -0.46 -14.16
N VAL A 54 6.26 -1.40 -13.51
CA VAL A 54 7.10 -2.41 -14.18
C VAL A 54 6.30 -3.18 -15.24
N PHE A 55 5.13 -3.73 -14.88
CA PHE A 55 4.33 -4.53 -15.82
C PHE A 55 3.77 -3.72 -17.00
N PRO A 56 3.10 -2.56 -16.80
CA PRO A 56 2.64 -1.70 -17.89
C PRO A 56 3.76 -1.33 -18.88
N TYR A 57 4.94 -0.94 -18.38
CA TYR A 57 6.05 -0.54 -19.24
C TYR A 57 6.69 -1.75 -19.95
N ALA A 58 6.87 -2.88 -19.27
CA ALA A 58 7.43 -4.08 -19.88
C ALA A 58 6.50 -4.71 -20.95
N SER A 59 5.18 -4.57 -20.79
CA SER A 59 4.18 -5.15 -21.68
C SER A 59 3.64 -4.18 -22.75
N GLY A 60 4.08 -2.91 -22.74
CA GLY A 60 3.58 -1.87 -23.64
C GLY A 60 2.14 -1.44 -23.37
N ARG A 61 1.55 -1.84 -22.24
CA ARG A 61 0.16 -1.54 -21.86
C ARG A 61 0.06 -0.21 -21.13
N MET A 62 0.29 0.86 -21.86
CA MET A 62 0.32 2.23 -21.33
C MET A 62 -1.01 2.65 -20.69
N GLU A 63 -2.12 2.05 -21.11
CA GLU A 63 -3.43 2.26 -20.51
C GLU A 63 -3.45 1.93 -19.00
N PHE A 64 -2.69 0.92 -18.57
CA PHE A 64 -2.59 0.56 -17.15
C PHE A 64 -1.75 1.57 -16.37
N ALA A 65 -0.66 2.08 -16.96
CA ALA A 65 0.13 3.14 -16.36
C ALA A 65 -0.69 4.42 -16.17
N ASP A 66 -1.49 4.78 -17.18
CA ASP A 66 -2.36 5.96 -17.13
C ASP A 66 -3.51 5.79 -16.13
N ASN A 67 -4.11 4.60 -16.06
CA ASN A 67 -5.14 4.28 -15.07
C ASN A 67 -4.61 4.40 -13.64
N PHE A 68 -3.39 3.90 -13.38
CA PHE A 68 -2.76 4.04 -12.07
C PHE A 68 -2.50 5.49 -11.69
N LYS A 69 -1.93 6.29 -12.60
CA LYS A 69 -1.70 7.72 -12.35
C LYS A 69 -3.00 8.47 -12.09
N ARG A 70 -4.06 8.19 -12.87
CA ARG A 70 -5.40 8.75 -12.66
C ARG A 70 -5.98 8.32 -11.31
N PHE A 71 -5.78 7.07 -10.91
CA PHE A 71 -6.26 6.55 -9.63
C PHE A 71 -5.59 7.26 -8.45
N ILE A 72 -4.25 7.39 -8.47
CA ILE A 72 -3.50 8.15 -7.46
C ILE A 72 -4.03 9.59 -7.34
N ALA A 73 -4.25 10.27 -8.47
CA ALA A 73 -4.77 11.63 -8.47
C ALA A 73 -6.23 11.73 -8.00
N TYR A 74 -7.11 10.84 -8.49
CA TYR A 74 -8.54 10.84 -8.15
C TYR A 74 -8.78 10.58 -6.66
N MET A 75 -8.05 9.62 -6.10
CA MET A 75 -8.13 9.26 -4.68
C MET A 75 -7.34 10.21 -3.77
N ASN A 76 -6.63 11.20 -4.34
CA ASN A 76 -5.70 12.07 -3.63
C ASN A 76 -4.70 11.29 -2.76
N ILE A 77 -4.14 10.20 -3.32
CA ILE A 77 -3.21 9.32 -2.61
C ILE A 77 -1.89 10.04 -2.41
N GLN A 78 -1.44 10.16 -1.16
CA GLN A 78 -0.12 10.69 -0.85
C GLN A 78 0.95 9.65 -1.14
N VAL A 79 1.89 9.97 -2.04
CA VAL A 79 3.04 9.12 -2.35
C VAL A 79 4.25 9.59 -1.54
N ILE A 80 4.76 8.73 -0.66
CA ILE A 80 5.93 8.99 0.19
C ILE A 80 7.21 8.59 -0.53
N GLU A 81 8.18 9.51 -0.59
CA GLU A 81 9.53 9.21 -1.08
C GLU A 81 10.32 8.40 -0.03
N ILE A 82 11.19 7.50 -0.50
CA ILE A 82 12.06 6.72 0.38
C ILE A 82 13.36 7.48 0.59
N ASP A 83 13.52 8.08 1.76
CA ASP A 83 14.72 8.80 2.17
C ASP A 83 15.59 7.99 3.16
N CYS A 84 16.65 8.61 3.67
CA CYS A 84 17.55 7.97 4.63
C CYS A 84 16.87 7.62 5.96
N GLU A 85 15.90 8.41 6.42
CA GLU A 85 15.17 8.14 7.66
C GLU A 85 14.35 6.84 7.50
N ILE A 86 13.58 6.74 6.42
CA ILE A 86 12.80 5.55 6.10
C ILE A 86 13.71 4.34 5.91
N ALA A 87 14.85 4.50 5.23
CA ALA A 87 15.81 3.41 5.04
C ALA A 87 16.40 2.89 6.37
N GLU A 88 16.74 3.78 7.30
CA GLU A 88 17.24 3.38 8.62
C GLU A 88 16.15 2.66 9.44
N GLN A 89 14.91 3.17 9.41
CA GLN A 89 13.78 2.52 10.07
C GLN A 89 13.49 1.13 9.46
N ALA A 90 13.58 1.00 8.14
CA ALA A 90 13.44 -0.29 7.45
C ALA A 90 14.53 -1.28 7.87
N ALA A 91 15.77 -0.82 8.02
CA ALA A 91 16.86 -1.67 8.51
C ALA A 91 16.59 -2.19 9.93
N LYS A 92 16.04 -1.34 10.83
CA LYS A 92 15.63 -1.75 12.19
C LYS A 92 14.51 -2.80 12.15
N ILE A 93 13.48 -2.58 11.34
CA ILE A 93 12.37 -3.52 11.15
C ILE A 93 12.89 -4.86 10.64
N ARG A 94 13.73 -4.86 9.61
CA ARG A 94 14.29 -6.08 9.01
C ARG A 94 15.24 -6.82 9.96
N GLY A 95 15.97 -6.10 10.80
CA GLY A 95 16.78 -6.68 11.87
C GLY A 95 15.93 -7.40 12.94
N LYS A 96 14.74 -6.87 13.23
CA LYS A 96 13.75 -7.48 14.16
C LYS A 96 13.04 -8.68 13.53
N PHE A 97 12.66 -8.59 12.25
CA PHE A 97 11.92 -9.63 11.54
C PHE A 97 12.75 -10.21 10.38
N LYS A 98 13.53 -11.26 10.66
CA LYS A 98 14.50 -11.84 9.70
C LYS A 98 13.90 -12.31 8.36
N HIS A 99 12.60 -12.61 8.32
CA HIS A 99 11.92 -13.08 7.11
C HIS A 99 11.35 -11.95 6.25
N PHE A 100 11.33 -10.70 6.75
CA PHE A 100 10.82 -9.59 5.96
C PHE A 100 11.78 -9.27 4.81
N LYS A 101 11.22 -9.08 3.62
CA LYS A 101 11.99 -8.63 2.47
C LYS A 101 12.38 -7.17 2.65
N ALA A 102 13.39 -6.73 1.89
CA ALA A 102 13.86 -5.35 1.93
C ALA A 102 12.74 -4.37 1.58
N MET A 103 11.99 -4.64 0.49
CA MET A 103 10.89 -3.78 0.03
C MET A 103 9.74 -3.74 1.05
N ASP A 104 9.30 -4.88 1.57
CA ASP A 104 8.30 -4.93 2.64
C ASP A 104 8.71 -4.08 3.86
N SER A 105 9.99 -4.16 4.25
CA SER A 105 10.53 -3.41 5.38
C SER A 105 10.51 -1.90 5.11
N LEU A 106 10.80 -1.48 3.87
CA LEU A 106 10.73 -0.08 3.45
C LEU A 106 9.29 0.43 3.39
N GLN A 107 8.34 -0.37 2.89
CA GLN A 107 6.91 -0.03 2.87
C GLN A 107 6.37 0.16 4.29
N ILE A 108 6.67 -0.76 5.21
CA ILE A 108 6.28 -0.64 6.63
C ILE A 108 6.94 0.58 7.28
N ALA A 109 8.23 0.82 7.01
CA ALA A 109 8.92 1.99 7.52
C ALA A 109 8.29 3.30 7.02
N ALA A 110 7.98 3.39 5.73
CA ALA A 110 7.30 4.53 5.13
C ALA A 110 5.93 4.75 5.78
N ALA A 111 5.17 3.68 6.03
CA ALA A 111 3.88 3.75 6.72
C ALA A 111 4.02 4.29 8.15
N LYS A 112 5.02 3.81 8.92
CA LYS A 112 5.29 4.29 10.29
C LYS A 112 5.75 5.76 10.31
N VAL A 113 6.71 6.13 9.47
CA VAL A 113 7.24 7.51 9.40
C VAL A 113 6.17 8.49 8.96
N SER A 114 5.32 8.09 8.01
CA SER A 114 4.16 8.87 7.57
C SER A 114 2.96 8.82 8.53
N LYS A 115 3.13 8.23 9.74
CA LYS A 115 2.12 8.17 10.82
C LYS A 115 0.79 7.56 10.38
N CYS A 116 0.83 6.51 9.57
CA CYS A 116 -0.36 5.73 9.25
C CYS A 116 -0.80 4.91 10.47
N ASP A 117 -2.12 4.78 10.64
CA ASP A 117 -2.72 3.99 11.72
C ASP A 117 -2.89 2.52 11.32
N MET A 118 -2.90 2.25 10.01
CA MET A 118 -3.12 0.93 9.42
C MET A 118 -2.23 0.72 8.20
N PHE A 119 -1.73 -0.51 8.05
CA PHE A 119 -1.03 -0.98 6.85
C PHE A 119 -1.91 -2.00 6.11
N PHE A 120 -2.24 -1.73 4.86
CA PHE A 120 -3.06 -2.60 4.02
C PHE A 120 -2.18 -3.28 2.96
N THR A 121 -2.08 -4.61 3.03
CA THR A 121 -1.28 -5.45 2.13
C THR A 121 -2.01 -6.76 1.86
N ASN A 122 -1.52 -7.59 0.95
CA ASN A 122 -1.94 -8.99 0.89
C ASN A 122 -0.91 -9.98 1.45
N ASP A 123 0.22 -9.50 1.98
CA ASP A 123 1.21 -10.38 2.59
C ASP A 123 0.91 -10.62 4.08
N LYS A 124 0.37 -11.81 4.36
CA LYS A 124 0.01 -12.26 5.71
C LYS A 124 1.20 -12.30 6.67
N GLN A 125 2.42 -12.43 6.17
CA GLN A 125 3.61 -12.46 7.03
C GLN A 125 3.84 -11.14 7.75
N LEU A 126 3.38 -10.02 7.17
CA LEU A 126 3.60 -8.68 7.69
C LEU A 126 2.73 -8.37 8.93
N LYS A 127 1.70 -9.19 9.20
CA LYS A 127 0.93 -9.16 10.47
C LYS A 127 1.77 -9.44 11.72
N GLN A 128 3.04 -9.85 11.56
CA GLN A 128 4.00 -10.00 12.65
C GLN A 128 4.43 -8.66 13.24
N GLU A 129 4.40 -7.57 12.48
CA GLU A 129 4.56 -6.23 13.03
C GLU A 129 3.30 -5.86 13.82
N LYS A 130 3.47 -5.52 15.10
CA LYS A 130 2.37 -5.24 16.04
C LYS A 130 2.24 -3.76 16.37
N GLU A 131 3.30 -2.98 16.14
CA GLU A 131 3.28 -1.53 16.37
C GLU A 131 2.43 -0.80 15.32
N LEU A 132 2.35 -1.36 14.11
CA LEU A 132 1.47 -0.89 13.04
C LEU A 132 0.49 -2.01 12.70
N PRO A 133 -0.80 -1.89 13.04
CA PRO A 133 -1.81 -2.86 12.66
C PRO A 133 -1.79 -3.11 11.15
N CYS A 134 -1.94 -4.38 10.78
CA CYS A 134 -1.90 -4.83 9.40
C CYS A 134 -3.21 -5.52 9.03
N MET A 135 -3.86 -5.01 8.00
CA MET A 135 -5.07 -5.53 7.39
C MET A 135 -4.73 -6.18 6.06
N THR A 136 -5.43 -7.27 5.75
CA THR A 136 -5.33 -7.99 4.48
C THR A 136 -6.65 -8.05 3.75
N MET A 137 -6.63 -8.44 2.47
CA MET A 137 -7.85 -8.52 1.67
C MET A 137 -8.85 -9.56 2.19
N ASP A 138 -8.37 -10.54 2.97
CA ASP A 138 -9.22 -11.52 3.66
C ASP A 138 -9.92 -10.94 4.92
N ASP A 139 -9.42 -9.82 5.44
CA ASP A 139 -10.02 -9.11 6.60
C ASP A 139 -11.08 -8.08 6.17
N LEU A 140 -11.23 -7.83 4.86
CA LEU A 140 -12.27 -6.98 4.26
C LEU A 140 -13.62 -7.68 4.14
#